data_AF-A0A5J4VPU4-F1
#
_entry.id   AF-A0A5J4VPU4-F1
#
_cell.length_a   1.000
_cell.length_b   1.000
_cell.length_c   1.000
_cell.angle_alpha   90.00
_cell.angle_beta   90.00
_cell.angle_gamma   90.00
#
_symmetry.space_group_name_H-M   'P 1'
#
loop_
_entity.id
_entity.type
_entity.pdbx_description
1 polymer ?
#
loop_
_entity_poly.entity_id
_entity_poly.type
_entity_poly.pdbx_seq_one_letter_code
_entity_poly.pdbx_strand_id
1 'polypeptide(L)'
;ASLLFVVLSALALGFHTMPKSFFESSANQQYGPPLDPDSVQWYPDGKTESDGSITYEWTELNPEKDIPFSYKKISDYKVLAGGKTSKASFSAVAKDKEEFDKLSTSKALNTTELGCDAVGLSHLSGIYGYIGYAVKAYGKDIAPSITQLLKDSPPKVTMKWPKEEGQDFDEVLSIGKTCTDGEAYYFNWALKKSGVVDSACIPNSGIPTDTSKCAGEAGKFQPQLKGYVQGTIHEANTVRIKDALIHFGVVNVNEGAVQRDLLIGWDGSDWIAARELVDSEQRGLFSYAYVKVPINESKVYDEVNVIVNKVSSIRAALSFIFAAILIPELSFFF
;
A
#
# COMPACT_ATOMS: atom_id res chain seq x y z
N ALA A 1 10.04 -27.92 12.91
CA ALA A 1 10.14 -27.48 11.50
C ALA A 1 8.74 -27.45 10.86
N SER A 2 7.77 -26.77 11.49
CA SER A 2 6.35 -26.91 11.10
C SER A 2 5.52 -25.62 11.22
N LEU A 3 6.16 -24.44 11.33
CA LEU A 3 5.45 -23.16 11.37
C LEU A 3 5.38 -22.45 10.01
N LEU A 4 6.17 -22.88 9.02
CA LEU A 4 6.33 -22.16 7.75
C LEU A 4 5.17 -22.39 6.75
N PHE A 5 4.36 -23.44 6.93
CA PHE A 5 3.31 -23.80 5.98
C PHE A 5 1.95 -23.12 6.23
N VAL A 6 1.77 -22.42 7.36
CA VAL A 6 0.49 -21.77 7.71
C VAL A 6 0.47 -20.27 7.35
N VAL A 7 1.63 -19.64 7.16
CA VAL A 7 1.72 -18.20 6.85
C VAL A 7 1.41 -17.90 5.38
N LEU A 8 1.57 -18.87 4.46
CA LEU A 8 1.32 -18.65 3.03
C LEU A 8 -0.16 -18.56 2.63
N SER A 9 -1.10 -19.03 3.44
CA SER A 9 -2.54 -18.98 3.14
C SER A 9 -3.23 -17.67 3.54
N ALA A 10 -2.56 -16.78 4.31
CA ALA A 10 -3.20 -15.58 4.85
C ALA A 10 -3.21 -14.37 3.89
N LEU A 11 -2.35 -14.35 2.86
CA LEU A 11 -2.28 -13.24 1.89
C LEU A 11 -3.47 -13.20 0.91
N ALA A 12 -4.33 -14.23 0.90
CA ALA A 12 -5.56 -14.28 0.11
C ALA A 12 -6.82 -13.88 0.90
N LEU A 13 -6.69 -13.52 2.19
CA LEU A 13 -7.85 -13.39 3.08
C LEU A 13 -8.61 -12.05 2.97
N GLY A 14 -8.08 -11.03 2.31
CA GLY A 14 -8.88 -9.84 1.94
C GLY A 14 -9.94 -10.11 0.85
N PHE A 15 -9.90 -11.29 0.23
CA PHE A 15 -10.79 -11.69 -0.86
C PHE A 15 -11.74 -12.85 -0.46
N HIS A 16 -11.58 -13.47 0.72
CA HIS A 16 -12.36 -14.66 1.07
C HIS A 16 -13.74 -14.40 1.70
N THR A 17 -14.16 -13.15 1.88
CA THR A 17 -15.42 -12.80 2.58
C THR A 17 -16.22 -11.68 1.93
N MET A 18 -15.87 -11.23 0.71
CA MET A 18 -16.81 -10.41 -0.05
C MET A 18 -18.08 -11.24 -0.34
N PRO A 19 -19.28 -10.64 -0.27
CA PRO A 19 -20.51 -11.31 -0.68
C PRO A 19 -20.29 -11.97 -2.03
N LYS A 20 -20.80 -13.20 -2.20
CA LYS A 20 -20.58 -13.97 -3.43
C LYS A 20 -20.99 -13.18 -4.67
N SER A 21 -22.00 -12.32 -4.58
CA SER A 21 -22.41 -11.38 -5.63
C SER A 21 -21.33 -10.35 -5.99
N PHE A 22 -20.62 -9.79 -5.01
CA PHE A 22 -19.49 -8.88 -5.21
C PHE A 22 -18.25 -9.61 -5.77
N PHE A 23 -18.04 -10.87 -5.35
CA PHE A 23 -16.95 -11.71 -5.88
C PHE A 23 -17.23 -12.20 -7.30
N GLU A 24 -18.47 -12.57 -7.60
CA GLU A 24 -18.90 -13.00 -8.94
C GLU A 24 -19.02 -11.83 -9.91
N SER A 25 -19.37 -10.63 -9.43
CA SER A 25 -19.33 -9.40 -10.23
C SER A 25 -17.91 -8.88 -10.47
N SER A 26 -16.99 -9.06 -9.52
CA SER A 26 -15.58 -8.68 -9.70
C SER A 26 -14.77 -9.72 -10.49
N ALA A 27 -15.02 -11.01 -10.29
CA ALA A 27 -14.37 -12.10 -11.04
C ALA A 27 -14.86 -12.18 -12.48
N ASN A 28 -16.11 -11.81 -12.76
CA ASN A 28 -16.55 -11.47 -14.10
C ASN A 28 -16.37 -9.96 -14.30
N GLN A 29 -15.17 -9.50 -14.67
CA GLN A 29 -14.77 -8.10 -15.01
C GLN A 29 -15.74 -7.28 -15.90
N GLN A 30 -16.88 -7.84 -16.29
CA GLN A 30 -17.94 -7.22 -17.08
C GLN A 30 -18.87 -6.29 -16.28
N TYR A 31 -18.84 -6.32 -14.94
CA TYR A 31 -19.76 -5.53 -14.09
C TYR A 31 -19.03 -4.43 -13.31
N GLY A 32 -18.52 -3.46 -14.06
CA GLY A 32 -18.05 -2.17 -13.57
C GLY A 32 -17.76 -1.26 -14.76
N PRO A 33 -17.84 0.08 -14.62
CA PRO A 33 -17.30 0.98 -15.64
C PRO A 33 -15.86 0.55 -15.96
N PRO A 34 -15.45 0.54 -17.24
CA PRO A 34 -14.05 0.26 -17.57
C PRO A 34 -13.18 1.23 -16.78
N LEU A 35 -12.32 0.66 -15.94
CA LEU A 35 -11.39 1.43 -15.14
C LEU A 35 -10.46 2.16 -16.09
N ASP A 36 -10.26 3.46 -15.89
CA ASP A 36 -9.27 4.22 -16.66
C ASP A 36 -7.89 3.61 -16.35
N PRO A 37 -7.24 2.93 -17.32
CA PRO A 37 -6.00 2.22 -17.08
C PRO A 37 -4.83 3.18 -16.83
N ASP A 38 -5.03 4.49 -17.04
CA ASP A 38 -4.06 5.53 -16.75
C ASP A 38 -4.33 6.20 -15.38
N SER A 39 -5.17 5.59 -14.53
CA SER A 39 -5.49 6.06 -13.19
C SER A 39 -4.94 5.16 -12.09
N VAL A 40 -4.53 5.78 -10.99
CA VAL A 40 -4.29 5.11 -9.72
C VAL A 40 -5.59 5.06 -8.94
N GLN A 41 -5.89 3.92 -8.33
CA GLN A 41 -7.09 3.68 -7.51
C GLN A 41 -6.71 3.40 -6.06
N TRP A 42 -7.52 3.83 -5.11
CA TRP A 42 -7.34 3.51 -3.70
C TRP A 42 -8.67 3.53 -2.95
N TYR A 43 -8.74 2.84 -1.82
CA TYR A 43 -9.94 2.84 -0.98
C TYR A 43 -10.29 4.25 -0.48
N PRO A 44 -11.57 4.64 -0.46
CA PRO A 44 -12.03 5.90 0.10
C PRO A 44 -11.70 5.99 1.59
N ASP A 45 -11.98 7.15 2.18
CA ASP A 45 -11.79 7.30 3.62
C ASP A 45 -12.96 6.67 4.37
N GLY A 46 -12.66 5.70 5.24
CA GLY A 46 -13.60 5.27 6.27
C GLY A 46 -13.79 6.33 7.34
N LYS A 47 -14.91 6.24 8.06
CA LYS A 47 -15.22 7.06 9.21
C LYS A 47 -14.35 6.61 10.39
N THR A 48 -13.54 7.52 10.93
CA THR A 48 -12.79 7.29 12.16
C THR A 48 -13.68 7.53 13.37
N GLU A 49 -13.82 6.53 14.22
CA GLU A 49 -14.59 6.57 15.45
C GLU A 49 -13.75 7.17 16.61
N SER A 50 -14.40 7.47 17.74
CA SER A 50 -13.74 8.13 18.88
C SER A 50 -12.64 7.29 19.53
N ASP A 51 -12.71 5.96 19.41
CA ASP A 51 -11.69 5.01 19.89
C ASP A 51 -10.52 4.82 18.88
N GLY A 52 -10.59 5.49 17.73
CA GLY A 52 -9.62 5.36 16.63
C GLY A 52 -9.88 4.18 15.70
N SER A 53 -10.95 3.41 15.89
CA SER A 53 -11.43 2.41 14.93
C SER A 53 -11.89 3.07 13.63
N ILE A 54 -11.94 2.31 12.55
CA ILE A 54 -12.37 2.81 11.23
C ILE A 54 -13.56 1.99 10.75
N THR A 55 -14.61 2.68 10.29
CA THR A 55 -15.80 2.06 9.68
C THR A 55 -15.90 2.46 8.21
N TYR A 56 -15.99 1.47 7.33
CA TYR A 56 -16.37 1.64 5.93
C TYR A 56 -17.86 1.30 5.80
N GLU A 57 -18.64 2.26 5.32
CA GLU A 57 -20.08 2.09 5.12
C GLU A 57 -20.35 1.98 3.63
N TRP A 58 -20.61 0.76 3.16
CA TRP A 58 -20.90 0.44 1.77
C TRP A 58 -22.33 -0.05 1.58
N THR A 59 -23.18 0.08 2.59
CA THR A 59 -24.56 -0.42 2.62
C THR A 59 -25.45 0.13 1.49
N GLU A 60 -25.13 1.31 0.96
CA GLU A 60 -25.85 1.95 -0.15
C GLU A 60 -25.25 1.66 -1.54
N LEU A 61 -24.10 0.97 -1.62
CA LEU A 61 -23.46 0.70 -2.91
C LEU A 61 -24.23 -0.36 -3.70
N ASN A 62 -24.49 -0.06 -4.96
CA ASN A 62 -24.90 -1.05 -5.94
C ASN A 62 -23.64 -1.73 -6.52
N PRO A 63 -23.41 -3.03 -6.25
CA PRO A 63 -22.21 -3.74 -6.68
C PRO A 63 -22.01 -3.82 -8.20
N GLU A 64 -23.06 -3.58 -8.99
CA GLU A 64 -23.00 -3.58 -10.46
C GLU A 64 -22.67 -2.21 -11.06
N LYS A 65 -22.85 -1.13 -10.28
CA LYS A 65 -22.79 0.26 -10.79
C LYS A 65 -21.75 1.12 -10.07
N ASP A 66 -21.57 0.88 -8.78
CA ASP A 66 -20.75 1.72 -7.94
C ASP A 66 -19.37 1.11 -7.75
N ILE A 67 -18.35 1.93 -7.99
CA ILE A 67 -16.96 1.57 -7.74
C ILE A 67 -16.60 2.08 -6.34
N PRO A 68 -16.27 1.21 -5.36
CA PRO A 68 -15.90 1.62 -4.00
C PRO A 68 -14.47 2.18 -3.93
N PHE A 69 -13.96 2.80 -5.00
CA PHE A 69 -12.60 3.30 -5.10
C PHE A 69 -12.58 4.78 -5.46
N SER A 70 -11.68 5.51 -4.81
CA SER A 70 -11.23 6.80 -5.31
C SER A 70 -10.20 6.57 -6.40
N TYR A 71 -10.15 7.46 -7.40
CA TYR A 71 -9.14 7.38 -8.45
C TYR A 71 -8.63 8.76 -8.86
N LYS A 72 -7.44 8.78 -9.45
CA LYS A 72 -6.83 9.97 -10.07
C LYS A 72 -5.85 9.54 -11.15
N LYS A 73 -5.82 10.27 -12.27
CA LYS A 73 -4.89 9.98 -13.37
C LYS A 73 -3.45 10.10 -12.91
N ILE A 74 -2.58 9.20 -13.38
CA ILE A 74 -1.15 9.21 -13.06
C ILE A 74 -0.54 10.57 -13.44
N SER A 75 -0.92 11.11 -14.60
CA SER A 75 -0.47 12.41 -15.11
C SER A 75 -0.84 13.62 -14.24
N ASP A 76 -1.82 13.47 -13.34
CA ASP A 76 -2.25 14.55 -12.44
C ASP A 76 -1.43 14.58 -11.14
N TYR A 77 -0.52 13.62 -10.96
CA TYR A 77 0.46 13.64 -9.88
C TYR A 77 1.69 14.44 -10.31
N LYS A 78 2.43 14.93 -9.32
CA LYS A 78 3.67 15.66 -9.59
C LYS A 78 4.77 14.68 -9.95
N VAL A 79 5.42 14.91 -11.08
CA VAL A 79 6.64 14.21 -11.49
C VAL A 79 7.76 14.39 -10.46
N LEU A 80 8.43 13.30 -10.09
CA LEU A 80 9.67 13.34 -9.31
C LEU A 80 10.79 13.98 -10.14
N ALA A 81 11.74 14.63 -9.47
CA ALA A 81 12.77 15.42 -10.15
C ALA A 81 13.50 14.59 -11.22
N GLY A 82 13.51 15.07 -12.47
CA GLY A 82 14.27 14.48 -13.57
C GLY A 82 13.57 13.36 -14.35
N GLY A 83 12.32 12.99 -14.04
CA GLY A 83 11.61 11.94 -14.77
C GLY A 83 11.07 12.36 -16.14
N LYS A 84 11.36 11.57 -17.18
CA LYS A 84 10.70 11.61 -18.51
C LYS A 84 10.74 10.20 -19.09
N THR A 85 9.61 9.69 -19.59
CA THR A 85 9.49 8.32 -20.14
C THR A 85 10.36 8.09 -21.37
N SER A 86 10.73 9.16 -22.09
CA SER A 86 11.61 9.12 -23.25
C SER A 86 13.10 8.98 -22.93
N LYS A 87 13.50 9.01 -21.66
CA LYS A 87 14.90 8.82 -21.28
C LYS A 87 15.28 7.34 -21.37
N ALA A 88 16.50 7.08 -21.85
CA ALA A 88 17.08 5.74 -21.89
C ALA A 88 17.20 5.10 -20.51
N SER A 89 17.37 5.92 -19.46
CA SER A 89 17.43 5.46 -18.08
C SER A 89 16.78 6.42 -17.11
N PHE A 90 16.33 5.88 -16.00
CA PHE A 90 15.77 6.60 -14.86
C PHE A 90 15.97 5.77 -13.60
N SER A 91 16.34 6.42 -12.50
CA SER A 91 16.35 5.79 -11.19
C SER A 91 15.85 6.79 -10.15
N ALA A 92 14.85 6.38 -9.38
CA ALA A 92 14.29 7.19 -8.31
C ALA A 92 15.03 6.99 -6.98
N VAL A 93 15.66 5.82 -6.78
CA VAL A 93 16.12 5.36 -5.46
C VAL A 93 17.64 5.36 -5.33
N ALA A 94 18.35 4.79 -6.32
CA ALA A 94 19.81 4.67 -6.32
C ALA A 94 20.35 4.60 -7.75
N LYS A 95 21.42 5.34 -8.05
CA LYS A 95 21.98 5.42 -9.41
C LYS A 95 22.63 4.13 -9.87
N ASP A 96 23.19 3.39 -8.92
CA ASP A 96 23.92 2.16 -9.16
C ASP A 96 23.83 1.24 -7.93
N LYS A 97 24.42 0.04 -8.07
CA LYS A 97 24.47 -0.96 -7.00
C LYS A 97 25.22 -0.46 -5.77
N GLU A 98 26.30 0.32 -5.94
CA GLU A 98 27.13 0.77 -4.82
C GLU A 98 26.37 1.76 -3.93
N GLU A 99 25.61 2.69 -4.53
CA GLU A 99 24.69 3.56 -3.81
C GLU A 99 23.57 2.76 -3.15
N PHE A 100 23.00 1.78 -3.85
CA PHE A 100 21.90 0.96 -3.35
C PHE A 100 22.28 0.14 -2.11
N ASP A 101 23.46 -0.49 -2.11
CA ASP A 101 23.96 -1.32 -1.01
C ASP A 101 24.19 -0.51 0.28
N LYS A 102 24.35 0.82 0.18
CA LYS A 102 24.55 1.72 1.32
C LYS A 102 23.25 2.17 1.97
N LEU A 103 22.11 2.05 1.29
CA LEU A 103 20.81 2.51 1.78
C LEU A 103 20.42 1.82 3.09
N SER A 104 19.82 2.57 4.00
CA SER A 104 19.35 2.04 5.28
C SER A 104 18.30 0.94 5.09
N THR A 105 17.42 1.05 4.09
CA THR A 105 16.42 0.02 3.77
C THR A 105 17.04 -1.28 3.24
N SER A 106 18.18 -1.22 2.54
CA SER A 106 18.80 -2.38 1.90
C SER A 106 19.64 -3.24 2.85
N LYS A 107 20.02 -2.69 4.01
CA LYS A 107 20.84 -3.38 5.01
C LYS A 107 20.06 -4.53 5.65
N ALA A 108 20.80 -5.59 5.99
CA ALA A 108 20.24 -6.72 6.70
C ALA A 108 19.72 -6.30 8.09
N LEU A 109 18.56 -6.85 8.47
CA LEU A 109 18.06 -6.70 9.84
C LEU A 109 19.05 -7.28 10.85
N ASN A 110 19.17 -6.61 12.01
CA ASN A 110 19.96 -7.14 13.12
C ASN A 110 19.14 -8.06 14.04
N THR A 111 19.81 -8.79 14.93
CA THR A 111 19.18 -9.76 15.84
C THR A 111 18.09 -9.18 16.73
N THR A 112 18.20 -7.90 17.11
CA THR A 112 17.20 -7.24 17.96
C THR A 112 15.94 -6.91 17.16
N GLU A 113 16.09 -6.49 15.90
CA GLU A 113 14.95 -6.25 15.00
C GLU A 113 14.21 -7.54 14.65
N LEU A 114 14.96 -8.64 14.48
CA LEU A 114 14.40 -9.98 14.31
C LEU A 114 13.64 -10.50 15.55
N GLY A 115 13.83 -9.87 16.71
CA GLY A 115 13.07 -10.19 17.91
C GLY A 115 11.58 -9.80 17.82
N CYS A 116 11.21 -9.01 16.81
CA CYS A 116 9.83 -8.63 16.54
C CYS A 116 9.37 -9.20 15.18
N ASP A 117 8.63 -10.32 15.20
CA ASP A 117 8.24 -11.07 13.99
C ASP A 117 7.54 -10.19 12.93
N ALA A 118 6.75 -9.20 13.37
CA ALA A 118 6.10 -8.22 12.49
C ALA A 118 7.08 -7.52 11.52
N VAL A 119 8.32 -7.28 11.95
CA VAL A 119 9.38 -6.67 11.14
C VAL A 119 9.82 -7.65 10.05
N GLY A 120 10.10 -8.91 10.41
CA GLY A 120 10.42 -9.97 9.45
C GLY A 120 9.29 -10.23 8.46
N LEU A 121 8.04 -10.28 8.92
CA LEU A 121 6.86 -10.43 8.06
C LEU A 121 6.68 -9.24 7.11
N SER A 122 7.04 -8.02 7.54
CA SER A 122 7.01 -6.85 6.66
C SER A 122 8.07 -6.90 5.55
N HIS A 123 9.21 -7.55 5.80
CA HIS A 123 10.19 -7.86 4.75
C HIS A 123 9.64 -8.90 3.80
N LEU A 124 9.15 -10.02 4.33
CA LEU A 124 8.60 -11.12 3.54
C LEU A 124 7.46 -10.67 2.64
N SER A 125 6.62 -9.75 3.11
CA SER A 125 5.53 -9.15 2.33
C SER A 125 5.98 -8.05 1.35
N GLY A 126 7.26 -7.67 1.36
CA GLY A 126 7.87 -6.62 0.55
C GLY A 126 7.59 -5.20 1.05
N ILE A 127 6.80 -5.02 2.11
CA ILE A 127 6.36 -3.71 2.57
C ILE A 127 7.48 -2.89 3.19
N TYR A 128 8.39 -3.53 3.91
CA TYR A 128 9.56 -2.86 4.47
C TYR A 128 10.33 -2.13 3.37
N GLY A 129 10.69 -2.85 2.31
CA GLY A 129 11.38 -2.29 1.16
C GLY A 129 10.52 -1.23 0.46
N TYR A 130 9.25 -1.53 0.26
CA TYR A 130 8.34 -0.67 -0.48
C TYR A 130 8.20 0.72 0.15
N ILE A 131 8.00 0.78 1.47
CA ILE A 131 7.93 2.05 2.22
C ILE A 131 9.29 2.75 2.24
N GLY A 132 10.37 2.03 2.54
CA GLY A 132 11.71 2.62 2.67
C GLY A 132 12.20 3.24 1.36
N TYR A 133 12.05 2.51 0.25
CA TYR A 133 12.42 3.00 -1.07
C TYR A 133 11.49 4.11 -1.57
N ALA A 134 10.19 4.08 -1.24
CA ALA A 134 9.31 5.20 -1.54
C ALA A 134 9.77 6.48 -0.83
N VAL A 135 10.13 6.40 0.46
CA VAL A 135 10.71 7.55 1.19
C VAL A 135 12.01 8.03 0.54
N LYS A 136 12.86 7.11 0.09
CA LYS A 136 14.10 7.43 -0.63
C LYS A 136 13.85 8.16 -1.94
N ALA A 137 12.82 7.79 -2.69
CA ALA A 137 12.43 8.49 -3.92
C ALA A 137 12.04 9.96 -3.68
N TYR A 138 11.61 10.32 -2.46
CA TYR A 138 11.37 11.70 -2.04
C TYR A 138 12.57 12.36 -1.35
N GLY A 139 13.73 11.70 -1.32
CA GLY A 139 15.02 12.28 -0.93
C GLY A 139 15.48 12.00 0.50
N LYS A 140 14.82 11.09 1.23
CA LYS A 140 15.24 10.68 2.58
C LYS A 140 15.60 9.19 2.61
N ASP A 141 16.78 8.86 3.11
CA ASP A 141 17.15 7.46 3.32
C ASP A 141 16.77 7.07 4.75
N ILE A 142 15.94 6.05 4.91
CA ILE A 142 15.49 5.55 6.21
C ILE A 142 15.50 4.01 6.23
N ALA A 143 15.64 3.44 7.41
CA ALA A 143 15.13 2.09 7.69
C ALA A 143 13.72 2.27 8.28
N PRO A 144 12.62 1.79 7.64
CA PRO A 144 11.28 2.04 8.15
C PRO A 144 11.03 1.47 9.56
N SER A 145 10.45 2.28 10.45
CA SER A 145 9.94 1.82 11.75
C SER A 145 8.58 1.12 11.59
N ILE A 146 8.61 -0.20 11.43
CA ILE A 146 7.42 -1.03 11.28
C ILE A 146 6.62 -1.11 12.58
N THR A 147 7.31 -1.16 13.72
CA THR A 147 6.68 -1.22 15.03
C THR A 147 5.91 0.06 15.35
N GLN A 148 6.39 1.23 14.89
CA GLN A 148 5.64 2.48 14.95
C GLN A 148 4.38 2.43 14.08
N LEU A 149 4.49 1.99 12.83
CA LEU A 149 3.32 1.87 11.95
C LEU A 149 2.26 0.92 12.53
N LEU A 150 2.68 -0.22 13.10
CA LEU A 150 1.77 -1.15 13.76
C LEU A 150 1.10 -0.52 14.99
N LYS A 151 1.86 0.20 15.81
CA LYS A 151 1.31 0.91 16.98
C LYS A 151 0.27 1.97 16.59
N ASP A 152 0.53 2.69 15.50
CA ASP A 152 -0.33 3.77 15.00
C ASP A 152 -1.52 3.31 14.17
N SER A 153 -1.53 2.03 13.77
CA SER A 153 -2.66 1.41 13.08
C SER A 153 -3.93 1.47 13.93
N PRO A 154 -5.12 1.51 13.30
CA PRO A 154 -6.38 1.45 14.04
C PRO A 154 -6.45 0.15 14.86
N PRO A 155 -7.13 0.11 16.01
CA PRO A 155 -7.31 -1.12 16.76
C PRO A 155 -8.30 -2.07 16.08
N LYS A 156 -9.20 -1.53 15.24
CA LYS A 156 -10.27 -2.26 14.57
C LYS A 156 -10.67 -1.56 13.28
N VAL A 157 -10.99 -2.36 12.26
CA VAL A 157 -11.62 -1.93 11.02
C VAL A 157 -12.93 -2.69 10.85
N THR A 158 -14.00 -1.99 10.53
CA THR A 158 -15.31 -2.57 10.26
C THR A 158 -15.73 -2.21 8.84
N MET A 159 -16.04 -3.21 8.03
CA MET A 159 -16.59 -3.03 6.69
C MET A 159 -18.04 -3.47 6.69
N LYS A 160 -18.95 -2.54 6.40
CA LYS A 160 -20.37 -2.83 6.30
C LYS A 160 -20.78 -2.90 4.85
N TRP A 161 -21.39 -4.01 4.46
CA TRP A 161 -21.79 -4.30 3.09
C TRP A 161 -23.30 -4.16 2.90
N PRO A 162 -23.79 -3.98 1.66
CA PRO A 162 -25.22 -4.05 1.36
C PRO A 162 -25.81 -5.35 1.90
N LYS A 163 -26.96 -5.25 2.58
CA LYS A 163 -27.65 -6.43 3.11
C LYS A 163 -28.41 -7.11 2.00
N GLU A 164 -28.02 -8.34 1.66
CA GLU A 164 -28.88 -9.25 0.91
C GLU A 164 -29.90 -9.88 1.87
N GLU A 165 -31.09 -10.23 1.37
CA GLU A 165 -32.17 -10.77 2.19
C GLU A 165 -31.70 -12.02 2.95
N GLY A 166 -31.63 -11.92 4.28
CA GLY A 166 -31.22 -13.02 5.17
C GLY A 166 -29.72 -13.14 5.46
N GLN A 167 -28.88 -12.18 5.08
CA GLN A 167 -27.43 -12.22 5.37
C GLN A 167 -26.89 -10.92 5.98
N ASP A 168 -26.12 -11.05 7.06
CA ASP A 168 -25.37 -9.96 7.70
C ASP A 168 -23.89 -10.22 7.44
N PHE A 169 -23.26 -9.39 6.60
CA PHE A 169 -21.90 -9.60 6.10
C PHE A 169 -20.88 -8.59 6.68
N ASP A 170 -21.24 -7.88 7.75
CA ASP A 170 -20.30 -6.93 8.37
C ASP A 170 -18.99 -7.65 8.75
N GLU A 171 -17.89 -7.21 8.15
CA GLU A 171 -16.57 -7.75 8.41
C GLU A 171 -15.88 -6.90 9.47
N VAL A 172 -15.41 -7.56 10.53
CA VAL A 172 -14.72 -6.88 11.63
C VAL A 172 -13.31 -7.44 11.75
N LEU A 173 -12.34 -6.63 11.35
CA LEU A 173 -10.92 -6.92 11.46
C LEU A 173 -10.38 -6.31 12.75
N SER A 174 -9.97 -7.15 13.69
CA SER A 174 -9.28 -6.72 14.91
C SER A 174 -7.78 -6.72 14.67
N ILE A 175 -7.13 -5.58 14.91
CA ILE A 175 -5.72 -5.41 14.62
C ILE A 175 -4.94 -5.50 15.92
N GLY A 176 -4.26 -6.63 16.09
CA GLY A 176 -3.34 -6.82 17.20
C GLY A 176 -2.15 -5.87 17.08
N LYS A 177 -1.72 -5.29 18.21
CA LYS A 177 -0.60 -4.36 18.30
C LYS A 177 0.57 -5.01 19.02
N THR A 178 0.94 -6.21 18.58
CA THR A 178 2.01 -7.00 19.18
C THR A 178 3.07 -7.35 18.14
N CYS A 179 4.24 -7.79 18.60
CA CYS A 179 5.31 -8.19 17.69
C CYS A 179 4.99 -9.45 16.88
N THR A 180 3.92 -10.18 17.20
CA THR A 180 3.48 -11.36 16.44
C THR A 180 2.39 -11.04 15.43
N ASP A 181 1.85 -9.81 15.44
CA ASP A 181 0.80 -9.37 14.53
C ASP A 181 1.46 -8.59 13.39
N GLY A 182 1.37 -9.07 12.16
CA GLY A 182 2.20 -8.57 11.06
C GLY A 182 1.51 -8.58 9.71
N GLU A 183 0.25 -8.19 9.61
CA GLU A 183 -0.40 -8.09 8.31
C GLU A 183 -0.08 -6.77 7.60
N ALA A 184 0.33 -6.93 6.36
CA ALA A 184 0.64 -5.90 5.37
C ALA A 184 -0.38 -4.77 5.26
N TYR A 185 -1.67 -5.11 5.33
CA TYR A 185 -2.76 -4.18 5.03
C TYR A 185 -2.91 -3.05 6.05
N TYR A 186 -2.48 -3.27 7.30
CA TYR A 186 -2.67 -2.31 8.40
C TYR A 186 -1.90 -1.00 8.20
N PHE A 187 -0.78 -1.09 7.47
CA PHE A 187 0.13 0.03 7.33
C PHE A 187 -0.43 1.18 6.49
N ASN A 188 -1.42 0.95 5.63
CA ASN A 188 -2.06 2.02 4.87
C ASN A 188 -2.72 3.07 5.78
N TRP A 189 -3.41 2.63 6.84
CA TRP A 189 -4.04 3.56 7.78
C TRP A 189 -3.02 4.30 8.63
N ALA A 190 -1.97 3.61 9.10
CA ALA A 190 -0.89 4.22 9.86
C ALA A 190 -0.10 5.24 9.03
N LEU A 191 0.32 4.85 7.82
CA LEU A 191 1.04 5.73 6.89
C LEU A 191 0.24 6.99 6.57
N LYS A 192 -1.07 6.84 6.32
CA LYS A 192 -1.96 7.98 6.10
C LYS A 192 -2.04 8.89 7.33
N LYS A 193 -2.21 8.33 8.53
CA LYS A 193 -2.45 9.09 9.76
C LYS A 193 -1.19 9.73 10.33
N SER A 194 -0.14 8.94 10.55
CA SER A 194 1.09 9.36 11.23
C SER A 194 2.28 9.42 10.30
N GLY A 195 2.27 8.71 9.17
CA GLY A 195 3.45 8.52 8.34
C GLY A 195 4.41 7.50 8.95
N VAL A 196 5.61 7.43 8.40
CA VAL A 196 6.68 6.52 8.85
C VAL A 196 7.92 7.30 9.28
N VAL A 197 8.62 6.83 10.31
CA VAL A 197 9.93 7.37 10.71
C VAL A 197 11.04 6.34 10.52
N ASP A 198 12.28 6.82 10.60
CA ASP A 198 13.46 5.95 10.65
C ASP A 198 13.45 5.08 11.93
N SER A 199 13.88 3.83 11.83
CA SER A 199 14.02 2.90 12.95
C SER A 199 15.10 3.37 13.94
N ALA A 200 16.05 4.22 13.51
CA ALA A 200 16.93 4.92 14.42
C ALA A 200 16.19 5.88 15.37
N CYS A 201 15.04 6.44 14.94
CA CYS A 201 14.18 7.31 15.76
C CYS A 201 13.22 6.47 16.62
N ILE A 202 12.51 5.50 16.05
CA ILE A 202 11.67 4.55 16.80
C ILE A 202 12.11 3.11 16.46
N PRO A 203 12.83 2.43 17.36
CA PRO A 203 13.40 1.11 17.06
C PRO A 203 12.38 0.02 16.72
N ASN A 204 12.77 -0.85 15.80
CA ASN A 204 12.05 -2.08 15.43
C ASN A 204 12.23 -3.23 16.44
N SER A 205 12.85 -2.98 17.60
CA SER A 205 13.12 -3.98 18.64
C SER A 205 11.90 -4.37 19.48
N GLY A 206 10.77 -3.68 19.32
CA GLY A 206 9.55 -3.93 20.06
C GLY A 206 8.48 -2.87 19.77
N ILE A 207 7.25 -3.12 20.25
CA ILE A 207 6.15 -2.17 20.08
C ILE A 207 6.38 -0.93 20.96
N PRO A 208 6.46 0.29 20.39
CA PRO A 208 6.72 1.49 21.16
C PRO A 208 5.54 1.84 22.07
N THR A 209 5.86 2.42 23.23
CA THR A 209 4.86 2.97 24.15
C THR A 209 4.36 4.35 23.71
N ASP A 210 5.23 5.12 23.07
CA ASP A 210 4.99 6.48 22.56
C ASP A 210 5.51 6.58 21.12
N THR A 211 4.67 7.03 20.19
CA THR A 211 5.00 7.24 18.76
C THR A 211 5.01 8.71 18.37
N SER A 212 4.87 9.63 19.33
CA SER A 212 4.84 11.08 19.06
C SER A 212 6.22 11.73 18.99
N LYS A 213 7.27 10.99 19.36
CA LYS A 213 8.66 11.46 19.43
C LYS A 213 9.63 10.29 19.23
N CYS A 214 10.88 10.61 18.95
CA CYS A 214 11.93 9.59 18.89
C CYS A 214 12.24 9.04 20.29
N ALA A 215 12.68 7.79 20.34
CA ALA A 215 13.16 7.16 21.56
C ALA A 215 14.52 7.78 21.96
N GLY A 216 14.62 8.24 23.21
CA GLY A 216 15.85 8.84 23.74
C GLY A 216 16.22 10.16 23.05
N GLU A 217 17.52 10.38 22.85
CA GLU A 217 18.07 11.59 22.20
C GLU A 217 18.17 11.45 20.67
N ALA A 218 17.51 10.44 20.09
CA ALA A 218 17.63 10.12 18.68
C ALA A 218 16.98 11.19 17.78
N GLY A 219 17.75 12.23 17.43
CA GLY A 219 17.41 13.17 16.37
C GLY A 219 16.04 13.84 16.48
N LYS A 220 15.55 14.36 15.34
CA LYS A 220 14.26 15.05 15.25
C LYS A 220 13.21 14.10 14.71
N PHE A 221 12.06 14.03 15.40
CA PHE A 221 10.88 13.33 14.92
C PHE A 221 10.37 13.97 13.63
N GLN A 222 10.51 13.27 12.51
CA GLN A 222 10.15 13.75 11.17
C GLN A 222 9.46 12.64 10.37
N PRO A 223 8.14 12.45 10.55
CA PRO A 223 7.41 11.45 9.78
C PRO A 223 7.44 11.78 8.30
N GLN A 224 7.75 10.77 7.50
CA GLN A 224 7.71 10.76 6.04
C GLN A 224 6.41 10.13 5.56
N LEU A 225 5.98 10.47 4.34
CA LEU A 225 4.78 9.91 3.71
C LEU A 225 3.47 10.04 4.52
N LYS A 226 3.39 10.98 5.47
CA LYS A 226 2.14 11.27 6.16
C LYS A 226 1.08 11.75 5.16
N GLY A 227 -0.11 11.14 5.21
CA GLY A 227 -1.21 11.40 4.27
C GLY A 227 -1.13 10.62 2.97
N TYR A 228 -0.13 9.74 2.82
CA TYR A 228 -0.04 8.84 1.67
C TYR A 228 -0.80 7.54 1.94
N VAL A 229 -1.21 6.88 0.85
CA VAL A 229 -1.89 5.58 0.85
C VAL A 229 -1.30 4.73 -0.28
N GLN A 230 -1.40 3.41 -0.18
CA GLN A 230 -1.19 2.54 -1.33
C GLN A 230 -2.35 2.73 -2.32
N GLY A 231 -2.01 2.79 -3.60
CA GLY A 231 -2.95 2.71 -4.69
C GLY A 231 -2.52 1.68 -5.74
N THR A 232 -3.48 1.27 -6.55
CA THR A 232 -3.36 0.23 -7.56
C THR A 232 -3.51 0.83 -8.95
N ILE A 233 -2.69 0.38 -9.89
CA ILE A 233 -2.83 0.62 -11.32
C ILE A 233 -3.11 -0.72 -11.96
N HIS A 234 -4.18 -0.79 -12.76
CA HIS A 234 -4.58 -2.02 -13.45
C HIS A 234 -4.03 -2.06 -14.87
N GLU A 235 -3.80 -3.25 -15.40
CA GLU A 235 -3.34 -3.48 -16.77
C GLU A 235 -2.09 -2.64 -17.13
N ALA A 236 -1.12 -2.61 -16.21
CA ALA A 236 0.07 -1.79 -16.35
C ALA A 236 1.05 -2.42 -17.36
N ASN A 237 1.20 -1.82 -18.53
CA ASN A 237 2.25 -2.17 -19.50
C ASN A 237 3.56 -1.40 -19.19
N THR A 238 4.63 -1.64 -19.98
CA THR A 238 5.93 -0.95 -19.80
C THR A 238 5.80 0.57 -19.72
N VAL A 239 4.97 1.18 -20.58
CA VAL A 239 4.80 2.64 -20.63
C VAL A 239 4.19 3.15 -19.33
N ARG A 240 3.15 2.48 -18.83
CA ARG A 240 2.48 2.82 -17.57
C ARG A 240 3.38 2.61 -16.36
N ILE A 241 4.19 1.55 -16.35
CA ILE A 241 5.17 1.33 -15.27
C ILE A 241 6.22 2.45 -15.27
N LYS A 242 6.75 2.83 -16.44
CA LYS A 242 7.70 3.95 -16.54
C LYS A 242 7.07 5.26 -16.06
N ASP A 243 5.80 5.51 -16.42
CA ASP A 243 5.08 6.70 -15.97
C ASP A 243 4.85 6.69 -14.45
N ALA A 244 4.45 5.54 -13.89
CA ALA A 244 4.29 5.35 -12.46
C ALA A 244 5.62 5.55 -11.70
N LEU A 245 6.74 5.00 -12.18
CA LEU A 245 8.07 5.21 -11.59
C LEU A 245 8.45 6.70 -11.58
N ILE A 246 8.11 7.44 -12.62
CA ILE A 246 8.39 8.88 -12.71
C ILE A 246 7.60 9.69 -11.67
N HIS A 247 6.38 9.28 -11.34
CA HIS A 247 5.49 10.02 -10.44
C HIS A 247 5.60 9.57 -8.98
N PHE A 248 5.85 8.28 -8.74
CA PHE A 248 5.77 7.66 -7.42
C PHE A 248 7.09 7.04 -6.97
N GLY A 249 8.06 6.88 -7.87
CA GLY A 249 9.42 6.45 -7.57
C GLY A 249 9.59 4.95 -7.44
N VAL A 250 8.63 4.26 -6.84
CA VAL A 250 8.65 2.81 -6.65
C VAL A 250 7.33 2.22 -7.13
N VAL A 251 7.43 1.11 -7.87
CA VAL A 251 6.29 0.32 -8.31
C VAL A 251 6.47 -1.10 -7.78
N ASN A 252 5.54 -1.56 -6.96
CA ASN A 252 5.51 -2.94 -6.50
C ASN A 252 4.76 -3.80 -7.53
N VAL A 253 5.51 -4.64 -8.25
CA VAL A 253 4.95 -5.59 -9.20
C VAL A 253 4.73 -6.93 -8.47
N ASN A 254 3.49 -7.16 -8.05
CA ASN A 254 3.14 -8.35 -7.29
C ASN A 254 2.92 -9.52 -8.23
N GLU A 255 3.96 -10.29 -8.54
CA GLU A 255 3.89 -11.42 -9.46
C GLU A 255 3.88 -12.76 -8.73
N GLY A 256 2.70 -13.14 -8.25
CA GLY A 256 2.47 -14.43 -7.63
C GLY A 256 3.22 -14.62 -6.31
N ALA A 257 3.34 -15.89 -5.87
CA ALA A 257 3.64 -16.22 -4.49
C ALA A 257 5.13 -16.17 -4.10
N VAL A 258 6.07 -15.97 -5.02
CA VAL A 258 7.49 -16.34 -4.79
C VAL A 258 8.50 -15.21 -4.99
N GLN A 259 8.23 -14.20 -5.81
CA GLN A 259 9.17 -13.08 -6.02
C GLN A 259 8.45 -11.75 -6.03
N ARG A 260 8.76 -10.91 -5.04
CA ARG A 260 8.26 -9.53 -4.93
C ARG A 260 9.38 -8.58 -5.33
N ASP A 261 9.44 -8.26 -6.62
CA ASP A 261 10.35 -7.24 -7.11
C ASP A 261 9.71 -5.86 -6.90
N LEU A 262 10.47 -4.96 -6.28
CA LEU A 262 10.12 -3.54 -6.22
C LEU A 262 10.88 -2.84 -7.35
N LEU A 263 10.18 -2.44 -8.40
CA LEU A 263 10.79 -1.67 -9.48
C LEU A 263 11.12 -0.27 -8.96
N ILE A 264 12.36 0.15 -9.16
CA ILE A 264 12.90 1.44 -8.68
C ILE A 264 13.49 2.30 -9.80
N GLY A 265 13.47 1.79 -11.03
CA GLY A 265 14.00 2.45 -12.21
C GLY A 265 14.07 1.56 -13.44
N TRP A 266 14.71 2.06 -14.50
CA TRP A 266 15.11 1.30 -15.68
C TRP A 266 16.43 1.82 -16.24
N ASP A 267 17.15 0.96 -16.94
CA ASP A 267 18.38 1.29 -17.67
C ASP A 267 18.40 0.53 -19.00
N GLY A 268 18.14 1.24 -20.10
CA GLY A 268 18.00 0.66 -21.42
C GLY A 268 16.82 -0.32 -21.49
N SER A 269 17.13 -1.59 -21.74
CA SER A 269 16.18 -2.69 -21.87
C SER A 269 15.95 -3.46 -20.57
N ASP A 270 16.48 -2.99 -19.44
CA ASP A 270 16.34 -3.64 -18.14
C ASP A 270 15.54 -2.76 -17.16
N TRP A 271 14.64 -3.39 -16.41
CA TRP A 271 14.16 -2.87 -15.15
C TRP A 271 15.29 -2.90 -14.11
N ILE A 272 15.32 -1.88 -13.27
CA ILE A 272 16.11 -1.89 -12.03
C ILE A 272 15.13 -2.24 -10.91
N ALA A 273 15.40 -3.35 -10.20
CA ALA A 273 14.57 -3.79 -9.11
C ALA A 273 15.36 -3.95 -7.80
N ALA A 274 14.68 -3.68 -6.69
CA ALA A 274 15.07 -4.11 -5.36
C ALA A 274 14.39 -5.44 -5.07
N ARG A 275 15.18 -6.51 -4.97
CA ARG A 275 14.70 -7.87 -4.72
C ARG A 275 15.01 -8.27 -3.29
N GLU A 276 13.99 -8.73 -2.57
CA GLU A 276 14.19 -9.30 -1.24
C GLU A 276 15.13 -10.52 -1.32
N LEU A 277 16.15 -10.54 -0.47
CA LEU A 277 16.98 -11.71 -0.24
C LEU A 277 16.51 -12.39 1.03
N VAL A 278 16.07 -13.63 0.89
CA VAL A 278 15.76 -14.52 2.02
C VAL A 278 16.80 -15.63 2.03
N ASP A 279 17.75 -15.57 2.95
CA ASP A 279 18.65 -16.69 3.19
C ASP A 279 17.86 -17.82 3.88
N SER A 280 17.58 -18.89 3.14
CA SER A 280 16.84 -20.04 3.65
C SER A 280 17.63 -20.86 4.68
N GLU A 281 18.96 -20.76 4.66
CA GLU A 281 19.85 -21.48 5.59
C GLU A 281 20.07 -20.67 6.87
N GLN A 282 20.12 -19.33 6.76
CA GLN A 282 20.16 -18.40 7.88
C GLN A 282 18.82 -17.72 8.05
N ARG A 283 17.92 -18.36 8.82
CA ARG A 283 16.68 -17.72 9.32
C ARG A 283 16.98 -16.28 9.81
N GLY A 284 16.77 -15.27 8.97
CA GLY A 284 16.80 -13.88 9.43
C GLY A 284 17.78 -12.90 8.78
N LEU A 285 18.51 -13.21 7.71
CA LEU A 285 19.18 -12.13 6.94
C LEU A 285 18.24 -11.49 5.93
N PHE A 286 17.17 -10.86 6.42
CA PHE A 286 16.27 -10.07 5.57
C PHE A 286 16.99 -8.83 5.06
N SER A 287 17.25 -8.77 3.76
CA SER A 287 17.93 -7.66 3.08
C SER A 287 17.41 -7.53 1.65
N TYR A 288 17.93 -6.56 0.88
CA TYR A 288 17.55 -6.39 -0.52
C TYR A 288 18.78 -6.34 -1.43
N ALA A 289 18.64 -6.89 -2.63
CA ALA A 289 19.63 -6.83 -3.70
C ALA A 289 19.18 -5.88 -4.82
N TYR A 290 20.13 -5.14 -5.36
CA TYR A 290 20.00 -4.45 -6.63
C TYR A 290 20.11 -5.48 -7.76
N VAL A 291 19.05 -5.64 -8.55
CA VAL A 291 19.03 -6.56 -9.69
C VAL A 291 18.55 -5.85 -10.96
N LYS A 292 19.09 -6.31 -12.10
CA LYS A 292 18.61 -5.93 -13.43
C LYS A 292 17.74 -7.06 -13.97
N VAL A 293 16.54 -6.72 -14.43
CA VAL A 293 15.57 -7.68 -14.96
C VAL A 293 15.18 -7.24 -16.37
N PRO A 294 15.35 -8.07 -17.41
CA PRO A 294 14.98 -7.69 -18.77
C PRO A 294 13.51 -7.24 -18.88
N ILE A 295 13.27 -6.15 -19.60
CA ILE A 295 11.92 -5.64 -19.88
C ILE A 295 11.29 -6.54 -20.96
N ASN A 296 10.17 -7.16 -20.62
CA ASN A 296 9.30 -7.78 -21.61
C ASN A 296 8.26 -6.75 -22.08
N GLU A 297 8.48 -6.16 -23.25
CA GLU A 297 7.61 -5.11 -23.81
C GLU A 297 6.18 -5.57 -24.15
N SER A 298 5.96 -6.89 -24.26
CA SER A 298 4.61 -7.45 -24.49
C SER A 298 3.87 -7.75 -23.18
N LYS A 299 4.54 -7.57 -22.04
CA LYS A 299 3.96 -7.90 -20.74
C LYS A 299 3.02 -6.81 -20.27
N VAL A 300 1.86 -7.24 -19.80
CA VAL A 300 0.88 -6.43 -19.09
C VAL A 300 0.74 -7.04 -17.71
N TYR A 301 0.92 -6.22 -16.68
CA TYR A 301 0.73 -6.62 -15.30
C TYR A 301 -0.72 -6.33 -14.93
N ASP A 302 -1.44 -7.34 -14.43
CA ASP A 302 -2.86 -7.17 -14.07
C ASP A 302 -3.03 -6.07 -13.03
N GLU A 303 -2.15 -6.05 -12.02
CA GLU A 303 -2.12 -5.04 -10.97
C GLU A 303 -0.68 -4.70 -10.57
N VAL A 304 -0.42 -3.41 -10.41
CA VAL A 304 0.81 -2.91 -9.77
C VAL A 304 0.44 -1.89 -8.70
N ASN A 305 1.24 -1.82 -7.65
CA ASN A 305 0.97 -0.93 -6.52
C ASN A 305 1.97 0.24 -6.48
N VAL A 306 1.46 1.42 -6.13
CA VAL A 306 2.21 2.67 -5.93
C VAL A 306 1.81 3.36 -4.62
N ILE A 307 2.69 4.16 -4.02
CA ILE A 307 2.38 4.95 -2.81
C ILE A 307 2.03 6.38 -3.24
N VAL A 308 0.79 6.81 -3.01
CA VAL A 308 0.26 8.08 -3.52
C VAL A 308 -0.15 9.04 -2.43
N ASN A 309 0.09 10.33 -2.67
CA ASN A 309 -0.32 11.39 -1.75
C ASN A 309 -1.80 11.76 -1.93
N LYS A 310 -2.65 11.36 -0.97
CA LYS A 310 -4.09 11.67 -1.00
C LYS A 310 -4.41 13.15 -0.77
N VAL A 311 -3.52 13.91 -0.13
CA VAL A 311 -3.71 15.36 0.10
C VAL A 311 -3.61 16.16 -1.21
N SER A 312 -2.96 15.60 -2.24
CA SER A 312 -2.82 16.23 -3.56
C SER A 312 -3.98 15.94 -4.53
N SER A 313 -4.91 15.07 -4.17
CA SER A 313 -6.14 14.81 -4.91
C SER A 313 -7.23 15.78 -4.46
N ILE A 314 -7.43 16.85 -5.24
CA ILE A 314 -8.64 17.67 -5.14
C ILE A 314 -9.83 16.75 -5.38
N ARG A 315 -10.83 16.83 -4.49
CA ARG A 315 -12.09 16.07 -4.52
C ARG A 315 -12.64 15.96 -5.95
N ALA A 316 -12.47 14.81 -6.60
CA ALA A 316 -13.56 14.28 -7.41
C ALA A 316 -14.62 13.92 -6.38
N ALA A 317 -15.53 14.86 -6.15
CA ALA A 317 -16.65 14.61 -5.25
C ALA A 317 -17.30 13.31 -5.72
N LEU A 318 -17.51 12.39 -4.79
CA LEU A 318 -18.73 11.60 -4.83
C LEU A 318 -19.82 12.66 -4.90
N SER A 319 -20.29 12.94 -6.12
CA SER A 319 -21.62 13.46 -6.34
C SER A 319 -22.54 12.38 -5.80
N PHE A 320 -22.64 12.31 -4.48
CA PHE A 320 -23.79 11.73 -3.83
C PHE A 320 -24.95 12.48 -4.45
N ILE A 321 -25.65 11.75 -5.31
CA ILE A 321 -26.95 12.10 -5.80
C ILE A 321 -27.81 12.14 -4.53
N PHE A 322 -27.80 13.28 -3.84
CA PHE A 322 -28.99 13.80 -3.20
C PHE A 322 -29.94 14.13 -4.35
N ALA A 323 -30.49 13.08 -4.97
CA ALA A 323 -31.75 13.21 -5.67
C ALA A 323 -32.73 13.65 -4.59
N ALA A 324 -32.90 14.97 -4.54
CA ALA A 324 -34.08 15.66 -4.11
C ALA A 324 -35.23 14.71 -3.73
N ILE A 325 -35.36 14.42 -2.43
CA ILE A 325 -36.69 14.34 -1.82
C ILE A 325 -37.21 15.78 -1.79
N LEU A 326 -37.47 16.35 -2.97
CA LEU A 326 -38.33 17.50 -3.13
C LEU A 326 -39.75 16.95 -2.99
N ILE A 327 -40.22 17.02 -1.76
CA ILE A 327 -41.61 17.16 -1.32
C ILE A 327 -42.55 17.54 -2.48
N PRO A 328 -43.57 16.73 -2.80
CA PRO A 328 -44.82 17.22 -3.33
C PRO A 328 -45.90 17.13 -2.26
N GLU A 329 -45.75 17.87 -1.15
CA GLU A 329 -46.87 18.27 -0.30
C GLU A 329 -47.24 19.71 -0.63
N LEU A 330 -47.75 19.92 -1.84
CA LEU A 330 -48.46 21.16 -2.19
C LEU A 330 -49.45 20.88 -3.33
N SER A 331 -50.35 19.93 -3.09
CA SER A 331 -51.58 19.80 -3.87
C SER A 331 -52.60 18.94 -3.14
N PHE A 332 -52.99 19.32 -1.92
CA PHE A 332 -54.28 18.95 -1.33
C PHE A 332 -54.68 19.94 -0.25
N PHE A 333 -55.10 21.14 -0.67
CA PHE A 333 -56.17 21.86 0.03
C PHE A 333 -57.08 22.48 -1.03
N PHE A 334 -58.29 21.91 -1.07
CA PHE A 334 -59.52 22.61 -1.42
C PHE A 334 -59.72 23.83 -0.50
#